data_AF-A0A955MY88-F1
#
_entry.id   AF-A0A955MY88-F1
#
_cell.length_a   1.000
_cell.length_b   1.000
_cell.length_c   1.000
_cell.angle_alpha   90.00
_cell.angle_beta   90.00
_cell.angle_gamma   90.00
#
_symmetry.space_group_name_H-M   'P 1'
#
loop_
_entity.id
_entity.type
_entity.pdbx_description
1 polymer ?
#
loop_
_entity_poly.entity_id
_entity_poly.type
_entity_poly.pdbx_seq_one_letter_code
_entity_poly.pdbx_strand_id
1 'polypeptide(L)'
;MLRQADYGGGLAVAFESVVELIGCTFDGNTSHLWDAQLSQVIGQAIYQGQPGGFDPHTSAKCTNCIVWDRWGPKNKFSVEYVFINSDVLGLFDVQNDTIKHTGSFDLDPQFVDPEMGKYRLKSYSPCIDSGTETTLTDDLDGNPRPVDVAGRGEVSAYDMGCYEFQLKPADMNSDGMVNGEDLLIFQEEWMRERE
;
A
#
# COMPACT_ATOMS: atom_id res chain seq x y z
N MET A 1 -11.96 4.65 -17.03
CA MET A 1 -12.15 3.22 -17.38
C MET A 1 -11.60 2.44 -16.21
N LEU A 2 -12.47 1.97 -15.31
CA LEU A 2 -12.05 1.27 -14.09
C LEU A 2 -11.36 -0.04 -14.50
N ARG A 3 -10.14 -0.27 -14.02
CA ARG A 3 -9.44 -1.55 -14.17
C ARG A 3 -10.20 -2.53 -13.28
N GLN A 4 -11.00 -3.39 -13.88
CA GLN A 4 -11.93 -4.25 -13.13
C GLN A 4 -11.72 -5.70 -13.55
N ALA A 5 -11.34 -6.55 -12.59
CA ALA A 5 -11.09 -7.97 -12.79
C ALA A 5 -12.24 -8.84 -12.24
N ASP A 6 -12.37 -10.08 -12.69
CA ASP A 6 -13.36 -11.01 -12.12
C ASP A 6 -13.00 -11.44 -10.69
N TYR A 7 -11.71 -11.57 -10.39
CA TYR A 7 -11.14 -11.92 -9.09
C TYR A 7 -9.88 -11.09 -8.86
N GLY A 8 -9.64 -10.58 -7.65
CA GLY A 8 -8.38 -9.93 -7.28
C GLY A 8 -8.03 -8.73 -8.17
N GLY A 9 -8.64 -7.58 -7.90
CA GLY A 9 -8.47 -6.36 -8.70
C GLY A 9 -7.01 -5.92 -8.89
N GLY A 10 -6.13 -6.28 -7.95
CA GLY A 10 -4.68 -6.06 -8.03
C GLY A 10 -3.87 -7.36 -8.12
N LEU A 11 -4.19 -8.37 -7.31
CA LEU A 11 -3.52 -9.67 -7.30
C LEU A 11 -4.52 -10.81 -7.09
N ALA A 12 -4.38 -11.90 -7.85
CA ALA A 12 -5.10 -13.14 -7.63
C ALA A 12 -4.10 -14.30 -7.43
N VAL A 13 -4.20 -14.99 -6.30
CA VAL A 13 -3.35 -16.12 -5.92
C VAL A 13 -4.24 -17.37 -5.79
N ALA A 14 -3.94 -18.43 -6.54
CA ALA A 14 -4.83 -19.60 -6.61
C ALA A 14 -4.06 -20.87 -6.98
N PHE A 15 -4.71 -22.02 -6.85
CA PHE A 15 -4.20 -23.32 -7.31
C PHE A 15 -2.90 -23.71 -6.60
N GLU A 16 -2.94 -23.73 -5.26
CA GLU A 16 -1.82 -24.09 -4.40
C GLU A 16 -0.58 -23.17 -4.57
N SER A 17 -0.81 -21.90 -4.87
CA SER A 17 0.26 -20.92 -5.09
C SER A 17 0.70 -20.24 -3.80
N VAL A 18 2.01 -20.06 -3.64
CA VAL A 18 2.61 -19.30 -2.53
C VAL A 18 3.28 -18.05 -3.07
N VAL A 19 2.90 -16.89 -2.55
CA VAL A 19 3.45 -15.59 -2.98
C VAL A 19 3.97 -14.82 -1.78
N GLU A 20 5.16 -14.23 -1.94
CA GLU A 20 5.72 -13.24 -1.02
C GLU A 20 5.74 -11.88 -1.71
N LEU A 21 5.17 -10.89 -1.02
CA LEU A 21 5.12 -9.49 -1.42
C LEU A 21 5.91 -8.69 -0.40
N ILE A 22 6.86 -7.91 -0.88
CA ILE A 22 7.70 -7.05 -0.05
C ILE A 22 7.66 -5.66 -0.66
N GLY A 23 7.36 -4.64 0.15
CA GLY A 23 7.40 -3.24 -0.33
C GLY A 23 6.42 -2.96 -1.47
N CYS A 24 5.22 -3.54 -1.45
CA CYS A 24 4.25 -3.38 -2.54
C CYS A 24 3.12 -2.42 -2.15
N THR A 25 2.59 -1.66 -3.11
CA THR A 25 1.40 -0.81 -2.93
C THR A 25 0.25 -1.27 -3.81
N PHE A 26 -0.90 -1.53 -3.19
CA PHE A 26 -2.17 -1.88 -3.85
C PHE A 26 -3.22 -0.83 -3.49
N ASP A 27 -3.65 -0.01 -4.44
CA ASP A 27 -4.62 1.06 -4.21
C ASP A 27 -5.64 1.14 -5.36
N GLY A 28 -6.92 1.35 -5.02
CA GLY A 28 -7.99 1.54 -6.00
C GLY A 28 -8.33 0.31 -6.87
N ASN A 29 -7.91 -0.88 -6.45
CA ASN A 29 -8.08 -2.13 -7.19
C ASN A 29 -9.43 -2.79 -6.90
N THR A 30 -10.28 -2.96 -7.92
CA THR A 30 -11.64 -3.51 -7.75
C THR A 30 -11.85 -4.82 -8.52
N SER A 31 -12.69 -5.71 -7.97
CA SER A 31 -13.10 -6.96 -8.63
C SER A 31 -14.63 -7.09 -8.70
N HIS A 32 -15.17 -7.96 -9.56
CA HIS A 32 -16.62 -8.18 -9.75
C HIS A 32 -17.25 -9.21 -8.80
N LEU A 33 -16.54 -9.70 -7.78
CA LEU A 33 -17.10 -10.70 -6.88
C LEU A 33 -18.25 -10.13 -6.04
N TRP A 34 -19.46 -10.52 -6.43
CA TRP A 34 -20.68 -10.31 -5.67
C TRP A 34 -20.66 -11.21 -4.44
N ASP A 35 -20.64 -10.60 -3.26
CA ASP A 35 -20.84 -11.34 -2.01
C ASP A 35 -22.33 -11.39 -1.69
N ALA A 36 -22.91 -12.60 -1.80
CA ALA A 36 -24.32 -12.84 -1.52
C ALA A 36 -24.73 -12.57 -0.06
N GLN A 37 -23.80 -12.65 0.91
CA GLN A 37 -24.06 -12.35 2.32
C GLN A 37 -24.11 -10.84 2.58
N LEU A 38 -23.37 -10.06 1.78
CA LEU A 38 -23.26 -8.61 1.94
C LEU A 38 -24.02 -7.82 0.87
N SER A 39 -24.58 -8.50 -0.14
CA SER A 39 -25.33 -7.93 -1.27
C SER A 39 -24.58 -6.77 -1.94
N GLN A 40 -23.26 -6.90 -2.11
CA GLN A 40 -22.43 -5.88 -2.72
C GLN A 40 -21.22 -6.50 -3.44
N VAL A 41 -20.65 -5.73 -4.37
CA VAL A 41 -19.34 -5.99 -4.95
C VAL A 41 -18.28 -5.72 -3.89
N ILE A 42 -17.35 -6.64 -3.69
CA ILE A 42 -16.27 -6.49 -2.72
C ILE A 42 -15.00 -5.99 -3.42
N GLY A 43 -14.41 -4.91 -2.89
CA GLY A 43 -13.03 -4.52 -3.17
C GLY A 43 -12.08 -5.62 -2.70
N GLN A 44 -11.50 -6.35 -3.65
CA GLN A 44 -10.50 -7.38 -3.36
C GLN A 44 -9.23 -6.97 -4.07
N ALA A 45 -8.45 -6.08 -3.45
CA ALA A 45 -7.15 -5.73 -3.98
C ALA A 45 -6.29 -6.99 -4.15
N ILE A 46 -6.40 -7.92 -3.21
CA ILE A 46 -5.79 -9.24 -3.27
C ILE A 46 -6.88 -10.31 -3.06
N TYR A 47 -7.02 -11.22 -4.01
CA TYR A 47 -7.84 -12.42 -3.91
C TYR A 47 -6.94 -13.64 -3.73
N GLN A 48 -7.36 -14.57 -2.86
CA GLN A 48 -6.71 -15.85 -2.71
C GLN A 48 -7.72 -16.98 -2.63
N GLY A 49 -7.68 -17.91 -3.57
CA GLY A 49 -8.53 -19.10 -3.57
C GLY A 49 -8.89 -19.60 -4.96
N GLN A 50 -9.62 -20.71 -4.99
CA GLN A 50 -10.16 -21.27 -6.22
C GLN A 50 -11.63 -20.87 -6.38
N PRO A 51 -12.09 -20.49 -7.58
CA PRO A 51 -13.51 -20.42 -7.88
C PRO A 51 -14.18 -21.78 -7.59
N GLY A 52 -15.02 -21.83 -6.55
CA GLY A 52 -15.84 -22.99 -6.21
C GLY A 52 -15.26 -24.00 -5.19
N GLY A 53 -14.20 -23.69 -4.43
CA GLY A 53 -13.70 -24.65 -3.42
C GLY A 53 -12.66 -24.13 -2.42
N PHE A 54 -12.37 -24.97 -1.42
CA PHE A 54 -11.34 -24.77 -0.39
C PHE A 54 -9.94 -25.09 -0.96
N ASP A 55 -9.01 -24.16 -0.82
CA ASP A 55 -7.62 -24.26 -1.29
C ASP A 55 -6.65 -23.99 -0.12
N PRO A 56 -6.34 -25.00 0.71
CA PRO A 56 -5.58 -24.82 1.94
C PRO A 56 -4.10 -24.55 1.76
N HIS A 57 -3.56 -24.75 0.55
CA HIS A 57 -2.12 -24.65 0.29
C HIS A 57 -1.73 -23.30 -0.32
N THR A 58 -2.70 -22.52 -0.77
CA THR A 58 -2.45 -21.18 -1.27
C THR A 58 -2.18 -20.25 -0.09
N SER A 59 -1.11 -19.44 -0.16
CA SER A 59 -0.75 -18.43 0.86
C SER A 59 -0.15 -17.17 0.26
N ALA A 60 -0.39 -16.03 0.92
CA ALA A 60 0.24 -14.76 0.60
C ALA A 60 0.83 -14.13 1.87
N LYS A 61 2.11 -13.79 1.80
CA LYS A 61 2.82 -13.04 2.84
C LYS A 61 3.12 -11.63 2.33
N CYS A 62 2.69 -10.63 3.06
CA CYS A 62 2.93 -9.22 2.77
C CYS A 62 3.83 -8.63 3.86
N THR A 63 4.98 -8.08 3.47
CA THR A 63 5.92 -7.39 4.37
C THR A 63 6.14 -5.97 3.87
N ASN A 64 6.06 -4.96 4.73
CA ASN A 64 6.19 -3.55 4.34
C ASN A 64 5.27 -3.17 3.17
N CYS A 65 4.08 -3.75 3.09
CA CYS A 65 3.14 -3.46 2.00
C CYS A 65 2.10 -2.42 2.43
N ILE A 66 1.58 -1.67 1.46
CA ILE A 66 0.40 -0.83 1.64
C ILE A 66 -0.74 -1.41 0.79
N VAL A 67 -1.84 -1.77 1.43
CA VAL A 67 -3.06 -2.27 0.78
C VAL A 67 -4.18 -1.31 1.15
N TRP A 68 -4.39 -0.31 0.30
CA TRP A 68 -5.25 0.83 0.57
C TRP A 68 -6.41 0.91 -0.43
N ASP A 69 -7.44 0.08 -0.24
CA ASP A 69 -8.61 0.10 -1.11
C ASP A 69 -9.68 1.07 -0.59
N ARG A 70 -9.71 2.29 -1.16
CA ARG A 70 -10.66 3.34 -0.78
C ARG A 70 -12.11 3.08 -1.23
N TRP A 71 -12.37 2.05 -2.05
CA TRP A 71 -13.65 1.88 -2.75
C TRP A 71 -14.57 0.82 -2.15
N GLY A 72 -14.20 0.22 -1.03
CA GLY A 72 -15.15 -0.55 -0.25
C GLY A 72 -14.52 -1.24 0.94
N PRO A 73 -15.25 -1.35 2.07
CA PRO A 73 -14.78 -2.15 3.17
C PRO A 73 -14.76 -3.61 2.72
N LYS A 74 -13.70 -4.32 3.14
CA LYS A 74 -13.57 -5.78 3.21
C LYS A 74 -12.77 -6.38 2.06
N ASN A 75 -11.46 -6.15 2.05
CA ASN A 75 -10.57 -7.15 1.44
C ASN A 75 -10.96 -8.53 2.03
N LYS A 76 -11.52 -9.41 1.21
CA LYS A 76 -12.02 -10.72 1.67
C LYS A 76 -10.91 -11.74 1.51
N PHE A 77 -10.26 -12.03 2.63
CA PHE A 77 -9.18 -13.00 2.73
C PHE A 77 -9.78 -14.38 3.01
N SER A 78 -9.73 -15.30 2.03
CA SER A 78 -10.40 -16.60 2.12
C SER A 78 -9.63 -17.69 2.89
N VAL A 79 -8.32 -17.53 3.04
CA VAL A 79 -7.32 -18.51 3.55
C VAL A 79 -6.08 -17.77 4.08
N GLU A 80 -5.13 -18.45 4.74
CA GLU A 80 -4.03 -17.86 5.54
C GLU A 80 -3.30 -16.68 4.85
N TYR A 81 -3.42 -15.48 5.45
CA TYR A 81 -2.61 -14.30 5.14
C TYR A 81 -1.67 -13.98 6.29
N VAL A 82 -0.45 -13.57 5.95
CA VAL A 82 0.51 -13.07 6.92
C VAL A 82 0.90 -11.64 6.55
N PHE A 83 0.49 -10.67 7.34
CA PHE A 83 0.90 -9.28 7.23
C PHE A 83 1.94 -8.95 8.30
N ILE A 84 3.10 -8.49 7.87
CA ILE A 84 4.21 -8.06 8.72
C ILE A 84 4.47 -6.59 8.41
N ASN A 85 4.34 -5.72 9.41
CA ASN A 85 4.60 -4.28 9.29
C ASN A 85 4.04 -3.70 7.98
N SER A 86 2.75 -3.93 7.75
CA SER A 86 2.06 -3.54 6.51
C SER A 86 0.83 -2.71 6.85
N ASP A 87 0.55 -1.68 6.06
CA ASP A 87 -0.63 -0.83 6.22
C ASP A 87 -1.77 -1.40 5.40
N VAL A 88 -2.86 -1.83 6.03
CA VAL A 88 -3.94 -2.54 5.35
C VAL A 88 -5.29 -2.00 5.79
N LEU A 89 -5.94 -1.29 4.88
CA LEU A 89 -7.29 -0.77 5.11
C LEU A 89 -8.33 -1.89 5.08
N GLY A 90 -9.22 -1.87 6.08
CA GLY A 90 -10.46 -2.65 6.04
C GLY A 90 -10.25 -4.17 6.09
N LEU A 91 -9.23 -4.63 6.84
CA LEU A 91 -9.07 -6.03 7.21
C LEU A 91 -10.37 -6.55 7.85
N PHE A 92 -11.04 -7.48 7.17
CA PHE A 92 -12.23 -8.14 7.69
C PHE A 92 -11.97 -9.65 7.74
N ASP A 93 -11.54 -10.15 8.90
CA ASP A 93 -11.36 -11.59 9.12
C ASP A 93 -12.72 -12.26 9.33
N VAL A 94 -13.33 -12.72 8.24
CA VAL A 94 -14.64 -13.37 8.26
C VAL A 94 -14.63 -14.73 8.97
N GLN A 95 -13.44 -15.33 9.17
CA GLN A 95 -13.26 -16.69 9.71
C GLN A 95 -12.47 -16.72 11.04
N ASN A 96 -12.04 -15.56 11.54
CA ASN A 96 -11.55 -15.32 12.90
C ASN A 96 -10.33 -16.17 13.32
N ASP A 97 -9.40 -16.39 12.38
CA ASP A 97 -8.04 -16.93 12.58
C ASP A 97 -7.23 -17.00 11.26
N THR A 98 -7.75 -16.37 10.20
CA THR A 98 -7.20 -16.55 8.83
C THR A 98 -6.16 -15.47 8.52
N ILE A 99 -6.14 -14.38 9.28
CA ILE A 99 -5.22 -13.27 9.09
C ILE A 99 -4.27 -13.17 10.29
N LYS A 100 -3.03 -13.59 10.08
CA LYS A 100 -1.92 -13.34 11.02
C LYS A 100 -1.38 -11.95 10.75
N HIS A 101 -1.47 -11.07 11.74
CA HIS A 101 -1.03 -9.68 11.64
C HIS A 101 -0.04 -9.36 12.75
N THR A 102 1.10 -8.78 12.39
CA THR A 102 2.08 -8.22 13.31
C THR A 102 2.49 -6.85 12.82
N GLY A 103 2.30 -5.81 13.64
CA GLY A 103 2.63 -4.43 13.24
C GLY A 103 1.78 -3.90 12.08
N SER A 104 0.53 -4.38 11.92
CA SER A 104 -0.35 -3.85 10.88
C SER A 104 -0.91 -2.51 11.31
N PHE A 105 -0.89 -1.54 10.40
CA PHE A 105 -1.50 -0.22 10.60
C PHE A 105 -2.76 -0.14 9.73
N ASP A 106 -3.76 0.60 10.18
CA ASP A 106 -4.96 0.95 9.42
C ASP A 106 -5.06 2.48 9.45
N LEU A 107 -4.01 3.11 8.90
CA LEU A 107 -3.81 4.55 8.95
C LEU A 107 -3.68 5.07 7.53
N ASP A 108 -4.27 6.23 7.24
CA ASP A 108 -4.18 6.79 5.88
C ASP A 108 -2.71 6.98 5.45
N PRO A 109 -2.23 6.31 4.39
CA PRO A 109 -0.84 6.37 3.95
C PRO A 109 -0.40 7.75 3.50
N GLN A 110 -1.32 8.71 3.32
CA GLN A 110 -1.01 10.07 2.88
C GLN A 110 -0.19 10.09 1.59
N PHE A 111 -0.67 9.42 0.54
CA PHE A 111 -0.09 9.53 -0.79
C PHE A 111 -0.18 10.96 -1.34
N VAL A 112 0.78 11.34 -2.20
CA VAL A 112 0.82 12.65 -2.87
C VAL A 112 -0.44 12.89 -3.68
N ASP A 113 -0.75 12.00 -4.63
CA ASP A 113 -1.95 12.04 -5.46
C ASP A 113 -2.28 10.64 -6.03
N PRO A 114 -2.98 9.80 -5.26
CA PRO A 114 -3.27 8.43 -5.67
C PRO A 114 -4.26 8.35 -6.84
N GLU A 115 -5.13 9.34 -7.05
CA GLU A 115 -6.06 9.37 -8.19
C GLU A 115 -5.32 9.55 -9.52
N MET A 116 -4.19 10.25 -9.49
CA MET A 116 -3.25 10.36 -10.61
C MET A 116 -2.16 9.29 -10.61
N GLY A 117 -2.20 8.30 -9.70
CA GLY A 117 -1.19 7.25 -9.60
C GLY A 117 0.15 7.70 -8.98
N LYS A 118 0.18 8.83 -8.28
CA LYS A 118 1.35 9.32 -7.53
C LYS A 118 1.33 8.76 -6.10
N TYR A 119 1.92 7.59 -5.94
CA TYR A 119 1.91 6.80 -4.69
C TYR A 119 3.12 7.06 -3.76
N ARG A 120 3.90 8.12 -4.00
CA ARG A 120 4.92 8.54 -3.01
C ARG A 120 4.24 9.02 -1.74
N LEU A 121 4.89 8.78 -0.61
CA LEU A 121 4.41 9.19 0.72
C LEU A 121 4.66 10.68 0.92
N LYS A 122 3.71 11.39 1.53
CA LYS A 122 3.94 12.74 2.06
C LYS A 122 4.80 12.67 3.33
N SER A 123 5.50 13.75 3.65
CA SER A 123 6.45 13.86 4.79
C SER A 123 5.87 13.62 6.19
N TYR A 124 4.55 13.53 6.29
CA TYR A 124 3.82 13.26 7.53
C TYR A 124 3.02 11.94 7.47
N SER A 125 3.30 11.11 6.46
CA SER A 125 2.71 9.79 6.35
C SER A 125 3.05 8.93 7.57
N PRO A 126 2.08 8.16 8.11
CA PRO A 126 2.33 7.16 9.13
C PRO A 126 3.10 5.94 8.59
N CYS A 127 3.24 5.80 7.28
CA CYS A 127 3.96 4.69 6.68
C CYS A 127 5.49 4.89 6.64
N ILE A 128 5.96 6.09 7.00
CA ILE A 128 7.39 6.41 7.06
C ILE A 128 8.02 5.80 8.33
N ASP A 129 9.20 5.19 8.19
CA ASP A 129 9.99 4.57 9.27
C ASP A 129 9.17 3.62 10.17
N SER A 130 8.20 2.92 9.57
CA SER A 130 7.23 2.06 10.26
C SER A 130 7.22 0.62 9.73
N GLY A 131 7.98 0.37 8.65
CA GLY A 131 8.28 -0.95 8.13
C GLY A 131 9.25 -1.75 9.00
N THR A 132 9.65 -2.92 8.53
CA THR A 132 10.69 -3.78 9.13
C THR A 132 11.84 -4.05 8.16
N GLU A 133 12.90 -4.70 8.63
CA GLU A 133 14.04 -5.08 7.79
C GLU A 133 13.61 -5.99 6.63
N THR A 134 14.11 -5.72 5.42
CA THR A 134 13.82 -6.53 4.23
C THR A 134 15.06 -6.69 3.35
N THR A 135 14.93 -7.51 2.30
CA THR A 135 15.98 -7.71 1.29
C THR A 135 16.00 -6.64 0.20
N LEU A 136 15.04 -5.71 0.19
CA LEU A 136 14.98 -4.65 -0.80
C LEU A 136 16.04 -3.59 -0.53
N THR A 137 16.86 -3.30 -1.53
CA THR A 137 17.91 -2.26 -1.47
C THR A 137 17.50 -0.95 -2.12
N ASP A 138 16.48 -0.99 -2.98
CA ASP A 138 16.03 0.14 -3.78
C ASP A 138 14.50 0.16 -3.86
N ASP A 139 13.94 1.35 -4.03
CA ASP A 139 12.51 1.57 -4.27
C ASP A 139 12.16 1.54 -5.77
N LEU A 140 10.89 1.81 -6.11
CA LEU A 140 10.41 1.77 -7.49
C LEU A 140 11.01 2.88 -8.39
N ASP A 141 11.58 3.94 -7.82
CA ASP A 141 12.33 4.97 -8.56
C ASP A 141 13.84 4.68 -8.64
N GLY A 142 14.31 3.61 -7.98
CA GLY A 142 15.73 3.31 -7.83
C GLY A 142 16.43 4.18 -6.78
N ASN A 143 15.69 4.77 -5.84
CA ASN A 143 16.29 5.39 -4.65
C ASN A 143 16.68 4.31 -3.64
N PRO A 144 17.73 4.53 -2.83
CA PRO A 144 18.13 3.57 -1.81
C PRO A 144 17.02 3.35 -0.75
N ARG A 145 17.00 2.14 -0.20
CA ARG A 145 16.17 1.71 0.93
C ARG A 145 17.03 0.89 1.91
N PRO A 146 16.95 1.13 3.23
CA PRO A 146 16.15 2.15 3.90
C PRO A 146 16.77 3.55 3.86
N VAL A 147 15.96 4.59 4.04
CA VAL A 147 16.42 5.96 4.31
C VAL A 147 15.80 6.48 5.61
N ASP A 148 16.63 6.55 6.65
CA ASP A 148 16.20 7.01 7.98
C ASP A 148 15.85 8.51 7.98
N VAL A 149 14.61 8.84 8.34
CA VAL A 149 14.18 10.22 8.54
C VAL A 149 14.34 10.58 10.00
N ALA A 150 15.43 11.27 10.34
CA ALA A 150 15.77 11.62 11.71
C ALA A 150 14.57 12.19 12.52
N GLY A 151 14.23 11.50 13.61
CA GLY A 151 13.13 11.87 14.49
C GLY A 151 11.76 11.32 14.09
N ARG A 152 11.69 10.45 13.08
CA ARG A 152 10.53 9.58 12.79
C ARG A 152 10.91 8.11 13.00
N GLY A 153 9.88 7.28 13.21
CA GLY A 153 10.03 5.86 13.55
C GLY A 153 10.56 5.59 14.95
N GLU A 154 10.38 4.35 15.43
CA GLU A 154 10.93 3.91 16.74
C GLU A 154 12.06 2.88 16.61
N VAL A 155 12.08 2.07 15.53
CA VAL A 155 12.93 0.86 15.47
C VAL A 155 13.52 0.57 14.09
N SER A 156 12.92 1.06 12.99
CA SER A 156 13.26 0.67 11.62
C SER A 156 13.15 1.87 10.69
N ALA A 157 14.18 2.08 9.87
CA ALA A 157 14.25 3.16 8.88
C ALA A 157 13.55 2.82 7.55
N TYR A 158 12.82 1.70 7.52
CA TYR A 158 12.14 1.25 6.30
C TYR A 158 10.74 1.82 6.24
N ASP A 159 10.35 2.30 5.08
CA ASP A 159 8.96 2.69 4.83
C ASP A 159 8.11 1.49 4.42
N MET A 160 6.80 1.64 4.47
CA MET A 160 5.87 0.71 3.82
C MET A 160 5.55 1.18 2.39
N GLY A 161 5.28 0.23 1.50
CA GLY A 161 4.92 0.50 0.10
C GLY A 161 6.11 0.42 -0.86
N CYS A 162 5.82 0.74 -2.13
CA CYS A 162 6.78 0.64 -3.24
C CYS A 162 7.74 1.82 -3.39
N TYR A 163 7.53 2.90 -2.64
CA TYR A 163 8.40 4.06 -2.61
C TYR A 163 9.00 4.24 -1.21
N GLU A 164 10.27 4.60 -1.15
CA GLU A 164 10.92 5.03 0.08
C GLU A 164 10.92 6.56 0.11
N PHE A 165 10.48 7.17 1.20
CA PHE A 165 10.45 8.60 1.37
C PHE A 165 11.88 9.16 1.34
N GLN A 166 12.14 10.00 0.34
CA GLN A 166 13.39 10.72 0.23
C GLN A 166 13.21 12.12 0.82
N LEU A 167 13.94 12.44 1.89
CA LEU A 167 13.97 13.81 2.38
C LEU A 167 14.76 14.70 1.40
N LYS A 168 14.03 15.31 0.47
CA LYS A 168 14.54 16.30 -0.50
C LYS A 168 13.94 17.66 -0.15
N PRO A 169 14.62 18.52 0.63
CA PRO A 169 14.02 19.78 1.12
C PRO A 169 13.54 20.75 0.03
N ALA A 170 14.04 20.60 -1.20
CA ALA A 170 13.66 21.42 -2.35
C ALA A 170 12.62 20.74 -3.27
N ASP A 171 12.19 19.51 -2.96
CA ASP A 171 11.08 18.81 -3.61
C ASP A 171 9.78 19.27 -2.91
N MET A 172 9.22 20.36 -3.41
CA MET A 172 8.06 21.03 -2.81
C MET A 172 6.74 20.37 -3.21
N ASN A 173 6.69 19.65 -4.34
CA ASN A 173 5.51 18.91 -4.77
C ASN A 173 5.51 17.43 -4.31
N SER A 174 6.60 16.96 -3.68
CA SER A 174 6.82 15.58 -3.25
C SER A 174 6.76 14.56 -4.40
N ASP A 175 7.12 14.96 -5.62
CA ASP A 175 7.14 14.08 -6.79
C ASP A 175 8.41 13.22 -6.87
N GLY A 176 9.34 13.35 -5.92
CA GLY A 176 10.59 12.61 -5.86
C GLY A 176 11.71 13.24 -6.67
N MET A 177 11.50 14.37 -7.33
CA MET A 177 12.51 15.10 -8.11
C MET A 177 12.57 16.56 -7.66
N VAL A 178 13.74 17.18 -7.81
CA VAL A 178 13.88 18.64 -7.63
C VAL A 178 14.00 19.25 -9.03
N ASN A 179 12.94 19.86 -9.53
CA ASN A 179 12.82 20.32 -10.91
C ASN A 179 12.05 21.65 -11.04
N GLY A 180 11.64 21.99 -12.28
CA GLY A 180 10.94 23.24 -12.56
C GLY A 180 9.55 23.36 -11.93
N GLU A 181 8.89 22.24 -11.63
CA GLU A 181 7.60 22.23 -10.94
C GLU A 181 7.73 22.74 -9.49
N ASP A 182 8.81 22.37 -8.78
CA ASP A 182 9.10 22.90 -7.44
C ASP A 182 9.36 24.39 -7.46
N LEU A 183 10.05 24.87 -8.51
CA LEU A 183 10.32 26.29 -8.68
C LEU A 183 9.01 27.08 -8.87
N LEU A 184 8.01 26.52 -9.54
CA LEU A 184 6.70 27.17 -9.70
C LEU A 184 5.99 27.28 -8.35
N ILE A 185 5.98 26.22 -7.54
CA ILE A 185 5.40 26.26 -6.19
C ILE A 185 6.11 27.29 -5.32
N PHE A 186 7.45 27.30 -5.35
CA PHE A 186 8.25 28.28 -4.62
C PHE A 186 7.90 29.71 -5.05
N GLN A 187 7.80 29.97 -6.35
CA GLN A 187 7.44 31.29 -6.88
C GLN A 187 6.05 31.72 -6.45
N GLU A 188 5.07 30.82 -6.49
CA GLU A 188 3.69 31.12 -6.06
C GLU A 188 3.62 31.49 -4.58
N GLU A 189 4.25 30.70 -3.71
CA GLU A 189 4.25 30.97 -2.26
C GLU A 189 5.03 32.25 -1.93
N TRP A 190 6.21 32.43 -2.53
CA TRP A 190 7.04 33.63 -2.33
C TRP A 190 6.35 34.93 -2.74
N MET A 191 5.44 34.86 -3.72
CA MET A 191 4.69 36.02 -4.19
C MET A 191 3.46 36.32 -3.31
N ARG A 192 2.94 35.34 -2.54
CA ARG A 192 1.83 35.55 -1.59
C ARG A 192 2.24 36.30 -0.33
N GLU A 193 3.50 36.21 0.10
CA GLU A 193 4.00 36.94 1.28
C GLU A 193 4.24 38.44 1.04
N ARG A 194 3.92 38.95 -0.16
CA ARG A 194 4.16 40.36 -0.56
C ARG A 194 2.91 41.23 -0.67
N GLU A 195 1.74 40.71 -0.30
CA GLU A 195 0.47 41.46 -0.17
C GLU A 195 0.15 41.74 1.30
#